data_AF-A0AAJ4VWW9-F1
#
_entry.id   AF-A0AAJ4VWW9-F1
#
_cell.length_a   1.000
_cell.length_b   1.000
_cell.length_c   1.000
_cell.angle_alpha   90.00
_cell.angle_beta   90.00
_cell.angle_gamma   90.00
#
_symmetry.space_group_name_H-M   'P 1'
#
loop_
_entity.id
_entity.type
_entity.pdbx_description
1 polymer ?
#
loop_
_entity_poly.entity_id
_entity_poly.type
_entity_poly.pdbx_seq_one_letter_code
_entity_poly.pdbx_strand_id
1 'polypeptide(L)'
;MKESTFRMALAVFLCFASATLSAAEFDGSKPLLCATIDAHACDAGETCLRALPSELGAPQFLRIDFAKKTVTGPQHTTPIRFMQTDEKQILLQGTEFTFAWTIVLDTVDGTIGVTLVNRENALVLFGACTAM
;
A
#
# COMPACT_ATOMS: atom_id res chain seq x y z
N MET A 1 -29.28 -37.05 28.67
CA MET A 1 -27.90 -36.51 28.85
C MET A 1 -26.96 -36.73 27.65
N LYS A 2 -27.41 -37.29 26.51
CA LYS A 2 -26.57 -37.59 25.33
C LYS A 2 -26.71 -36.56 24.19
N GLU A 3 -27.90 -35.95 24.08
CA GLU A 3 -28.24 -34.91 23.08
C GLU A 3 -27.57 -33.55 23.34
N SER A 4 -27.42 -33.17 24.62
CA SER A 4 -26.87 -31.85 25.02
C SER A 4 -25.36 -31.75 24.71
N THR A 5 -24.63 -32.84 24.91
CA THR A 5 -23.19 -32.94 24.65
C THR A 5 -22.87 -32.90 23.15
N PHE A 6 -23.76 -33.43 22.30
CA PHE A 6 -23.60 -33.39 20.84
C PHE A 6 -23.83 -31.98 20.27
N ARG A 7 -24.83 -31.25 20.80
CA ARG A 7 -25.09 -29.85 20.43
C ARG A 7 -23.94 -28.92 20.83
N MET A 8 -23.32 -29.18 21.98
CA MET A 8 -22.20 -28.37 22.46
C MET A 8 -20.91 -28.62 21.67
N ALA A 9 -20.68 -29.84 21.18
CA ALA A 9 -19.54 -30.16 20.32
C ALA A 9 -19.66 -29.52 18.91
N LEU A 10 -20.87 -29.41 18.36
CA LEU A 10 -21.10 -28.81 17.05
C LEU A 10 -20.90 -27.29 17.04
N ALA A 11 -21.19 -26.62 18.17
CA ALA A 11 -21.02 -25.17 18.31
C ALA A 11 -19.54 -24.74 18.38
N VAL A 12 -18.66 -25.59 18.91
CA VAL A 12 -17.21 -25.29 19.00
C VAL A 12 -16.52 -25.41 17.63
N PHE A 13 -17.03 -26.27 16.74
CA PHE A 13 -16.43 -26.48 15.42
C PHE A 13 -16.69 -25.32 14.44
N LEU A 14 -17.81 -24.59 14.59
CA LEU A 14 -18.14 -23.46 13.71
C LEU A 14 -17.33 -22.18 13.98
N CYS A 15 -16.68 -22.04 15.14
CA CYS A 15 -15.91 -20.83 15.46
C CYS A 15 -14.50 -20.79 14.85
N PHE A 16 -13.99 -21.91 14.28
CA PHE A 16 -12.64 -21.96 13.70
C PHE A 16 -12.57 -21.65 12.19
N ALA A 17 -13.71 -21.42 11.53
CA ALA A 17 -13.75 -21.17 10.08
C ALA A 17 -13.59 -19.68 9.69
N SER A 18 -13.45 -18.77 10.65
CA SER A 18 -13.64 -17.34 10.41
C SER A 18 -12.35 -16.54 10.58
N ALA A 19 -11.23 -16.91 9.94
CA ALA A 19 -10.08 -16.01 9.84
C ALA A 19 -9.02 -16.45 8.80
N THR A 20 -9.40 -16.80 7.57
CA THR A 20 -8.44 -16.60 6.47
C THR A 20 -8.69 -15.21 5.91
N LEU A 21 -8.25 -14.19 6.67
CA LEU A 21 -8.11 -12.84 6.12
C LEU A 21 -7.10 -12.99 4.98
N SER A 22 -7.60 -12.77 3.76
CA SER A 22 -6.94 -13.17 2.53
C SER A 22 -5.72 -12.29 2.27
N ALA A 23 -4.53 -12.75 2.69
CA ALA A 23 -3.25 -12.21 2.23
C ALA A 23 -3.12 -12.19 0.69
N ALA A 24 -4.01 -12.88 -0.04
CA ALA A 24 -4.07 -12.85 -1.50
C ALA A 24 -4.64 -11.54 -2.07
N GLU A 25 -5.09 -10.57 -1.26
CA GLU A 25 -5.59 -9.29 -1.80
C GLU A 25 -4.48 -8.36 -2.27
N PHE A 26 -3.26 -8.51 -1.77
CA PHE A 26 -2.12 -7.61 -2.02
C PHE A 26 -0.91 -8.30 -2.64
N ASP A 27 -1.09 -9.50 -3.19
CA ASP A 27 -0.02 -10.33 -3.78
C ASP A 27 0.48 -9.86 -5.16
N GLY A 28 -0.03 -8.73 -5.65
CA GLY A 28 0.32 -8.17 -6.96
C GLY A 28 -0.47 -8.77 -8.13
N SER A 29 -1.43 -9.66 -7.89
CA SER A 29 -2.25 -10.29 -8.94
C SER A 29 -3.38 -9.38 -9.47
N LYS A 30 -3.80 -8.39 -8.68
CA LYS A 30 -4.90 -7.46 -9.00
C LYS A 30 -4.45 -6.01 -8.92
N PRO A 31 -5.03 -5.10 -9.71
CA PRO A 31 -4.79 -3.68 -9.53
C PRO A 31 -5.30 -3.21 -8.16
N LEU A 32 -4.62 -2.22 -7.59
CA LEU A 32 -4.96 -1.64 -6.30
C LEU A 32 -5.32 -0.17 -6.45
N LEU A 33 -6.28 0.28 -5.65
CA LEU A 33 -6.53 1.68 -5.37
C LEU A 33 -5.97 2.01 -3.99
N CYS A 34 -5.09 2.99 -3.91
CA CYS A 34 -4.39 3.38 -2.69
C CYS A 34 -4.74 4.82 -2.32
N ALA A 35 -4.93 5.06 -1.03
CA ALA A 35 -5.12 6.39 -0.47
C ALA A 35 -3.89 6.82 0.33
N THR A 36 -3.38 8.03 0.10
CA THR A 36 -2.34 8.64 0.93
C THR A 36 -2.99 9.35 2.12
N ILE A 37 -2.45 9.14 3.32
CA ILE A 37 -3.07 9.55 4.58
C ILE A 37 -2.20 10.56 5.33
N ASP A 38 -0.88 10.32 5.38
CA ASP A 38 0.08 11.14 6.13
C ASP A 38 1.29 11.47 5.24
N ALA A 39 1.87 12.65 5.40
CA ALA A 39 2.94 13.12 4.55
C ALA A 39 3.99 13.96 5.30
N HIS A 40 5.23 13.83 4.85
CA HIS A 40 6.38 14.59 5.35
C HIS A 40 7.19 15.17 4.19
N ALA A 41 7.34 16.49 4.15
CA ALA A 41 8.26 17.18 3.24
C ALA A 41 9.58 17.47 3.96
N CYS A 42 10.69 17.05 3.37
CA CYS A 42 12.02 17.15 3.95
C CYS A 42 12.96 17.89 3.00
N ASP A 43 13.40 19.07 3.42
CA ASP A 43 14.45 19.84 2.73
C ASP A 43 15.80 19.61 3.41
N ALA A 44 16.89 19.69 2.64
CA ALA A 44 18.23 19.44 3.15
C ALA A 44 18.63 20.46 4.24
N GLY A 45 18.97 19.97 5.43
CA GLY A 45 19.39 20.81 6.57
C GLY A 45 18.26 21.31 7.46
N GLU A 46 17.02 21.03 7.09
CA GLU A 46 15.82 21.47 7.81
C GLU A 46 15.12 20.32 8.54
N THR A 47 14.21 20.66 9.45
CA THR A 47 13.29 19.68 10.05
C THR A 47 12.18 19.35 9.06
N CYS A 48 11.88 18.07 8.86
CA CYS A 48 10.78 17.68 7.98
C CYS A 48 9.43 18.23 8.48
N LEU A 49 8.69 18.88 7.58
CA LEU A 49 7.34 19.35 7.82
C LEU A 49 6.36 18.20 7.69
N ARG A 50 5.55 17.95 8.72
CA ARG A 50 4.40 17.05 8.66
C ARG A 50 3.17 17.82 8.18
N ALA A 51 2.47 17.29 7.19
CA ALA A 51 1.24 17.88 6.64
C ALA A 51 0.35 16.79 6.01
N LEU A 52 -0.86 17.18 5.57
CA LEU A 52 -1.68 16.29 4.76
C LEU A 52 -1.07 16.17 3.35
N PRO A 53 -1.21 15.02 2.68
CA PRO A 53 -0.72 14.84 1.31
C PRO A 53 -1.17 15.95 0.35
N SER A 54 -2.44 16.34 0.41
CA SER A 54 -2.99 17.39 -0.45
C SER A 54 -2.38 18.78 -0.22
N GLU A 55 -1.93 19.07 1.00
CA GLU A 55 -1.27 20.36 1.33
C GLU A 55 0.13 20.43 0.73
N LEU A 56 0.76 19.27 0.50
CA LEU A 56 2.07 19.14 -0.14
C LEU A 56 1.97 18.86 -1.65
N GLY A 57 0.77 18.93 -2.22
CA GLY A 57 0.51 18.63 -3.63
C GLY A 57 0.61 17.15 -4.01
N ALA A 58 0.69 16.25 -3.01
CA ALA A 58 0.63 14.81 -3.24
C ALA A 58 -0.82 14.35 -3.54
N PRO A 59 -0.98 13.34 -4.40
CA PRO A 59 -2.29 12.85 -4.79
C PRO A 59 -2.95 12.08 -3.64
N GLN A 60 -4.21 12.39 -3.34
CA GLN A 60 -4.99 11.66 -2.34
C GLN A 60 -5.19 10.19 -2.71
N PHE A 61 -5.28 9.88 -4.01
CA PHE A 61 -5.46 8.54 -4.53
C PHE A 61 -4.46 8.22 -5.64
N LEU A 62 -3.94 7.00 -5.61
CA LEU A 62 -3.06 6.41 -6.61
C LEU A 62 -3.59 5.03 -7.01
N ARG A 63 -3.49 4.67 -8.28
CA ARG A 63 -3.80 3.32 -8.76
C ARG A 63 -2.52 2.60 -9.14
N ILE A 64 -2.29 1.43 -8.56
CA ILE A 64 -1.18 0.54 -8.91
C ILE A 64 -1.74 -0.54 -9.84
N ASP A 65 -1.14 -0.68 -11.01
CA ASP A 65 -1.50 -1.70 -12.00
C ASP A 65 -0.26 -2.55 -12.30
N PHE A 66 -0.18 -3.72 -11.66
CA PHE A 66 0.97 -4.61 -11.77
C PHE A 66 1.10 -5.24 -13.16
N ALA A 67 -0.03 -5.55 -13.81
CA ALA A 67 -0.04 -6.12 -15.15
C ALA A 67 0.48 -5.12 -16.18
N LYS A 68 0.04 -3.85 -16.10
CA LYS A 68 0.53 -2.77 -16.96
C LYS A 68 1.85 -2.17 -16.50
N LYS A 69 2.32 -2.51 -15.30
CA LYS A 69 3.50 -1.95 -14.65
C LYS A 69 3.43 -0.41 -14.58
N THR A 70 2.34 0.12 -14.05
CA THR A 70 2.13 1.57 -13.94
C THR A 70 1.58 1.97 -12.58
N VAL A 71 1.98 3.16 -12.12
CA VAL A 71 1.30 3.90 -11.05
C VAL A 71 0.60 5.10 -11.69
N THR A 72 -0.69 5.25 -11.48
CA THR A 72 -1.51 6.34 -12.03
C THR A 72 -2.05 7.20 -10.89
N GLY A 73 -1.67 8.47 -10.86
CA GLY A 73 -2.32 9.51 -10.06
C GLY A 73 -3.38 10.28 -10.86
N PRO A 74 -3.99 11.32 -10.28
CA PRO A 74 -5.03 12.11 -10.93
C PRO A 74 -4.54 12.85 -12.20
N GLN A 75 -3.28 13.26 -12.23
CA GLN A 75 -2.72 14.08 -13.31
C GLN A 75 -1.75 13.30 -14.22
N HIS A 76 -1.06 12.31 -13.69
CA HIS A 76 0.05 11.64 -14.38
C HIS A 76 0.03 10.13 -14.17
N THR A 77 0.63 9.41 -15.11
CA THR A 77 0.93 7.98 -15.00
C THR A 77 2.43 7.79 -15.19
N THR A 78 3.06 7.09 -14.25
CA THR A 78 4.48 6.75 -14.29
C THR A 78 4.69 5.24 -14.42
N PRO A 79 5.66 4.77 -15.22
CA PRO A 79 5.98 3.35 -15.32
C PRO A 79 6.71 2.86 -14.07
N ILE A 80 6.36 1.65 -13.62
CA ILE A 80 7.12 0.85 -12.66
C ILE A 80 8.33 0.28 -13.40
N ARG A 81 9.53 0.77 -13.06
CA ARG A 81 10.79 0.35 -13.71
C ARG A 81 11.41 -0.87 -13.04
N PHE A 82 11.20 -1.01 -11.74
CA PHE A 82 11.65 -2.16 -10.97
C PHE A 82 10.52 -2.62 -10.03
N MET A 83 10.36 -3.93 -9.94
CA MET A 83 9.41 -4.59 -9.05
C MET A 83 10.09 -5.81 -8.45
N GLN A 84 10.07 -5.90 -7.13
CA GLN A 84 10.50 -7.08 -6.39
C GLN A 84 9.40 -7.46 -5.40
N THR A 85 9.05 -8.74 -5.40
CA THR A 85 8.06 -9.29 -4.48
C THR A 85 8.77 -10.25 -3.54
N ASP A 86 8.51 -10.12 -2.24
CA ASP A 86 8.86 -11.11 -1.24
C ASP A 86 7.60 -11.56 -0.47
N GLU A 87 7.76 -12.34 0.60
CA GLU A 87 6.63 -12.90 1.36
C GLU A 87 5.76 -11.84 2.06
N LYS A 88 6.31 -10.67 2.38
CA LYS A 88 5.67 -9.65 3.21
C LYS A 88 5.45 -8.32 2.51
N GLN A 89 6.12 -8.09 1.40
CA GLN A 89 6.05 -6.81 0.71
C GLN A 89 6.27 -6.91 -0.80
N ILE A 90 5.74 -5.91 -1.50
CA ILE A 90 6.08 -5.61 -2.88
C ILE A 90 6.79 -4.26 -2.93
N LEU A 91 8.00 -4.27 -3.47
CA LEU A 91 8.85 -3.11 -3.67
C LEU A 91 8.73 -2.65 -5.12
N LEU A 92 8.26 -1.42 -5.32
CA LEU A 92 8.10 -0.80 -6.63
C LEU A 92 9.00 0.43 -6.72
N GLN A 93 9.67 0.63 -7.85
CA GLN A 93 10.50 1.80 -8.07
C GLN A 93 10.36 2.35 -9.49
N GLY A 94 10.61 3.64 -9.62
CA GLY A 94 10.66 4.31 -10.91
C GLY A 94 11.17 5.73 -10.79
N THR A 95 10.95 6.49 -11.85
CA THR A 95 11.32 7.90 -11.93
C THR A 95 10.21 8.66 -12.62
N GLU A 96 9.87 9.83 -12.11
CA GLU A 96 8.90 10.75 -12.69
C GLU A 96 9.42 12.18 -12.59
N PHE A 97 9.43 12.91 -13.71
CA PHE A 97 10.12 14.20 -13.83
C PHE A 97 11.58 14.13 -13.34
N THR A 98 11.93 14.90 -12.30
CA THR A 98 13.26 14.93 -11.67
C THR A 98 13.35 14.08 -10.40
N PHE A 99 12.27 13.37 -10.05
CA PHE A 99 12.20 12.54 -8.85
C PHE A 99 12.43 11.07 -9.17
N ALA A 100 13.25 10.42 -8.34
CA ALA A 100 13.17 8.99 -8.14
C ALA A 100 12.06 8.71 -7.12
N TRP A 101 11.33 7.62 -7.30
CA TRP A 101 10.30 7.24 -6.35
C TRP A 101 10.37 5.75 -6.00
N THR A 102 9.93 5.44 -4.80
CA THR A 102 9.75 4.07 -4.30
C THR A 102 8.38 3.95 -3.65
N ILE A 103 7.69 2.83 -3.89
CA ILE A 103 6.50 2.42 -3.13
C ILE A 103 6.82 1.05 -2.52
N VAL A 104 6.63 0.94 -1.21
CA VAL A 104 6.65 -0.33 -0.47
C VAL A 104 5.21 -0.62 -0.09
N LEU A 105 4.70 -1.78 -0.53
CA LEU A 105 3.37 -2.28 -0.19
C LEU A 105 3.52 -3.48 0.73
N ASP A 106 2.91 -3.44 1.91
CA ASP A 106 2.77 -4.60 2.79
C ASP A 106 1.70 -5.56 2.23
N THR A 107 2.05 -6.83 2.06
CA THR A 107 1.14 -7.84 1.47
C THR A 107 0.14 -8.40 2.48
N VAL A 108 0.32 -8.13 3.77
CA VAL A 108 -0.55 -8.61 4.85
C VAL A 108 -1.77 -7.72 5.00
N ASP A 109 -1.58 -6.40 5.02
CA ASP A 109 -2.65 -5.44 5.32
C ASP A 109 -2.84 -4.33 4.28
N GLY A 110 -2.00 -4.29 3.24
CA GLY A 110 -2.11 -3.32 2.16
C GLY A 110 -1.64 -1.93 2.52
N THR A 111 -0.98 -1.74 3.67
CA THR A 111 -0.36 -0.46 4.01
C THR A 111 0.79 -0.15 3.06
N ILE A 112 1.00 1.14 2.79
CA ILE A 112 2.07 1.61 1.91
C ILE A 112 2.95 2.66 2.57
N GLY A 113 4.22 2.59 2.24
CA GLY A 113 5.17 3.70 2.36
C GLY A 113 5.60 4.15 0.97
N VAL A 114 5.61 5.45 0.73
CA VAL A 114 6.02 6.04 -0.55
C VAL A 114 7.11 7.07 -0.30
N THR A 115 8.13 7.08 -1.14
CA THR A 115 9.11 8.16 -1.17
C THR A 115 9.21 8.73 -2.58
N LEU A 116 9.35 10.05 -2.65
CA LEU A 116 9.82 10.77 -3.82
C LEU A 116 11.05 11.55 -3.39
N VAL A 117 12.15 11.42 -4.12
CA VAL A 117 13.39 12.11 -3.78
C VAL A 117 14.05 12.66 -5.02
N ASN A 118 14.56 13.88 -4.90
CA ASN A 118 15.46 14.46 -5.87
C ASN A 118 16.68 15.07 -5.14
N ARG A 119 17.45 15.90 -5.82
CA ARG A 119 18.63 16.55 -5.23
C ARG A 119 18.31 17.54 -4.10
N GLU A 120 17.16 18.19 -4.17
CA GLU A 120 16.81 19.34 -3.33
C GLU A 120 15.98 18.92 -2.12
N ASN A 121 15.05 17.99 -2.31
CA ASN A 121 14.10 17.59 -1.28
C ASN A 121 13.65 16.13 -1.42
N ALA A 122 12.97 15.68 -0.38
CA ALA A 122 12.27 14.41 -0.32
C ALA A 122 10.85 14.58 0.22
N LEU A 123 9.93 13.79 -0.33
CA LEU A 123 8.59 13.63 0.18
C LEU A 123 8.41 12.18 0.63
N VAL A 124 7.95 11.98 1.86
CA VAL A 124 7.60 10.66 2.41
C VAL A 124 6.10 10.64 2.66
N LEU A 125 5.40 9.65 2.12
CA LEU A 125 3.95 9.47 2.28
C LEU A 125 3.66 8.11 2.89
N PHE A 126 2.60 8.04 3.68
CA PHE A 126 2.05 6.80 4.21
C PHE A 126 0.58 6.67 3.82
N GLY A 127 0.12 5.45 3.64
CA GLY A 127 -1.22 5.19 3.14
C GLY A 127 -1.65 3.74 3.26
N ALA A 128 -2.76 3.41 2.62
CA ALA A 128 -3.26 2.05 2.52
C ALA A 128 -3.98 1.83 1.18
N CYS A 129 -4.02 0.57 0.74
CA CYS A 129 -4.62 0.14 -0.51
C CYS A 129 -5.81 -0.79 -0.29
N THR A 130 -6.66 -0.87 -1.31
CA THR A 130 -7.70 -1.89 -1.45
C THR A 130 -7.66 -2.50 -2.85
N ALA A 131 -8.04 -3.76 -2.96
CA ALA A 131 -8.19 -4.43 -4.25
C ALA A 131 -9.35 -3.83 -5.06
N MET A 132 -9.18 -3.76 -6.37
CA MET A 132 -10.21 -3.33 -7.33
C MET A 132 -10.89 -4.49 -8.05
#